data_AF-A0A9Q0YLN4-F1
#
_entry.id   AF-A0A9Q0YLN4-F1
#
_cell.length_a   1.000
_cell.length_b   1.000
_cell.length_c   1.000
_cell.angle_alpha   90.00
_cell.angle_beta   90.00
_cell.angle_gamma   90.00
#
_symmetry.space_group_name_H-M   'P 1'
#
loop_
_entity.id
_entity.type
_entity.pdbx_description
1 polymer ?
#
loop_
_entity_poly.entity_id
_entity_poly.type
_entity_poly.pdbx_seq_one_letter_code
_entity_poly.pdbx_strand_id
1 'polypeptide(L)'
;MPFNLDKFMASPSVEELDSLKKSEIVKVAKHNGIEFQPLMPKDEIKRYVPEYLVDESILPSTVLETAITVPTDNSFELKRLEMKLTRRLD
;
A
#
# COMPACT_ATOMS: atom_id res chain seq x y z
N MET A 1 -12.79 -7.56 17.42
CA MET A 1 -13.58 -8.54 16.64
C MET A 1 -12.66 -9.23 15.66
N PRO A 2 -12.87 -10.52 15.32
CA PRO A 2 -12.16 -11.14 14.21
C PRO A 2 -12.57 -10.46 12.90
N PHE A 3 -11.60 -10.16 12.02
CA PHE A 3 -11.90 -9.68 10.67
C PHE A 3 -12.77 -10.68 9.92
N ASN A 4 -13.85 -10.20 9.33
CA ASN A 4 -14.76 -10.99 8.50
C ASN A 4 -14.61 -10.54 7.05
N LEU A 5 -14.02 -11.42 6.23
CA LEU A 5 -13.73 -11.18 4.83
C LEU A 5 -15.00 -10.99 3.99
N ASP A 6 -16.02 -11.83 4.20
CA ASP A 6 -17.26 -11.77 3.43
C ASP A 6 -17.99 -10.44 3.70
N LYS A 7 -17.98 -10.00 4.96
CA LYS A 7 -18.55 -8.72 5.36
C LYS A 7 -17.78 -7.54 4.75
N PHE A 8 -16.45 -7.62 4.74
CA PHE A 8 -15.60 -6.60 4.14
C PHE A 8 -15.81 -6.52 2.62
N MET A 9 -15.91 -7.65 1.92
CA MET A 9 -16.18 -7.67 0.48
C MET A 9 -17.59 -7.16 0.14
N ALA A 10 -18.56 -7.35 1.05
CA ALA A 10 -19.91 -6.82 0.89
C ALA A 10 -20.00 -5.30 1.14
N SER A 11 -19.17 -4.75 2.05
CA SER A 11 -19.09 -3.32 2.33
C SER A 11 -17.63 -2.89 2.57
N PRO A 12 -16.83 -2.72 1.51
CA PRO A 12 -15.42 -2.40 1.66
C PRO A 12 -15.26 -0.98 2.20
N SER A 13 -14.57 -0.86 3.34
CA SER A 13 -14.31 0.43 4.00
C SER A 13 -12.82 0.70 4.05
N VAL A 14 -12.46 1.95 3.77
CA VAL A 14 -11.07 2.43 3.83
C VAL A 14 -10.51 2.33 5.24
N GLU A 15 -11.31 2.69 6.24
CA GLU A 15 -10.92 2.65 7.65
C GLU A 15 -10.70 1.20 8.12
N GLU A 16 -11.55 0.27 7.67
CA GLU A 16 -11.36 -1.14 7.97
C GLU A 16 -10.08 -1.66 7.32
N LEU A 17 -9.84 -1.36 6.04
CA LEU A 17 -8.64 -1.78 5.30
C LEU A 17 -7.35 -1.31 5.97
N ASP A 18 -7.28 -0.05 6.41
CA ASP A 18 -6.09 0.51 7.06
C ASP A 18 -5.83 -0.15 8.44
N SER A 19 -6.90 -0.55 9.12
CA SER A 19 -6.83 -1.26 10.41
C SER A 19 -6.43 -2.74 10.28
N LEU A 20 -6.42 -3.31 9.06
CA LEU A 20 -6.15 -4.73 8.84
C LEU A 20 -4.68 -5.11 9.11
N LYS A 21 -4.52 -6.30 9.71
CA LYS A 21 -3.22 -6.93 9.87
C LYS A 21 -2.76 -7.57 8.56
N LYS A 22 -1.44 -7.78 8.42
CA LYS A 22 -0.85 -8.48 7.26
C LYS A 22 -1.58 -9.80 6.93
N SER A 23 -1.88 -10.59 7.94
CA SER A 23 -2.57 -11.88 7.78
C SER A 23 -3.98 -11.73 7.19
N GLU A 24 -4.66 -10.62 7.45
CA GLU A 24 -6.01 -10.33 6.97
C GLU A 24 -5.96 -9.78 5.54
N ILE A 25 -5.02 -8.89 5.25
CA ILE A 25 -4.71 -8.41 3.89
C ILE A 25 -4.37 -9.57 2.95
N VAL A 26 -3.59 -10.55 3.43
CA VAL A 26 -3.29 -11.76 2.64
C VAL A 26 -4.54 -12.62 2.39
N LYS A 27 -5.51 -12.65 3.32
CA LYS A 27 -6.79 -13.36 3.09
C LYS A 27 -7.62 -12.67 2.01
N VAL A 28 -7.70 -11.33 2.07
CA VAL A 28 -8.36 -10.48 1.06
C VAL A 28 -7.75 -10.75 -0.32
N ALA A 29 -6.44 -10.77 -0.42
CA ALA A 29 -5.75 -11.06 -1.66
C ALA A 29 -6.02 -12.45 -2.22
N LYS A 30 -5.91 -13.48 -1.37
CA LYS A 30 -6.21 -14.87 -1.76
C LYS A 30 -7.65 -15.05 -2.25
N HIS A 31 -8.59 -14.34 -1.63
CA HIS A 31 -9.99 -14.37 -2.05
C HIS A 31 -10.21 -13.78 -3.44
N ASN A 32 -9.42 -12.77 -3.81
CA ASN A 32 -9.43 -12.17 -5.15
C ASN A 32 -8.52 -12.92 -6.14
N GLY A 33 -7.99 -14.10 -5.77
CA GLY A 33 -7.11 -14.88 -6.66
C GLY A 33 -5.70 -14.29 -6.82
N ILE A 34 -5.31 -13.33 -5.97
CA ILE A 34 -3.97 -12.75 -6.00
C ILE A 34 -3.00 -13.71 -5.31
N GLU A 35 -2.05 -14.23 -6.08
CA GLU A 35 -0.95 -15.05 -5.55
C GLU A 35 0.26 -14.16 -5.20
N PHE A 36 0.73 -14.29 -3.97
CA PHE A 36 1.99 -13.67 -3.55
C PHE A 36 3.12 -14.68 -3.55
N GLN A 37 4.30 -14.21 -3.94
CA GLN A 37 5.51 -14.96 -3.72
C GLN A 37 5.80 -15.07 -2.21
N PRO A 38 6.28 -16.22 -1.71
CA PRO A 38 6.56 -16.43 -0.28
C PRO A 38 7.57 -15.42 0.29
N LEU A 39 8.47 -14.91 -0.55
CA LEU A 39 9.52 -13.95 -0.22
C LEU A 39 9.05 -12.49 -0.29
N MET A 40 7.79 -12.23 -0.66
CA MET A 40 7.30 -10.87 -0.83
C MET A 40 7.29 -10.12 0.52
N PRO A 41 8.00 -8.97 0.61
CA PRO A 41 8.05 -8.18 1.83
C PRO A 41 6.66 -7.71 2.24
N LYS A 42 6.48 -7.55 3.56
CA LYS A 42 5.19 -7.14 4.15
C LYS A 42 4.68 -5.83 3.57
N ASP A 43 5.59 -4.91 3.29
CA ASP A 43 5.25 -3.56 2.81
C ASP A 43 4.81 -3.58 1.34
N GLU A 44 5.33 -4.50 0.52
CA GLU A 44 4.84 -4.72 -0.84
C GLU A 44 3.41 -5.27 -0.83
N ILE A 45 3.14 -6.31 -0.03
CA ILE A 45 1.78 -6.89 0.10
C ILE A 45 0.78 -5.83 0.56
N LYS A 46 1.21 -4.95 1.48
CA LYS A 46 0.38 -3.85 1.98
C LYS A 46 0.11 -2.75 0.95
N ARG A 47 0.92 -2.62 -0.09
CA ARG A 47 0.68 -1.68 -1.20
C ARG A 47 -0.14 -2.32 -2.31
N TYR A 48 0.21 -3.55 -2.65
CA TYR A 48 -0.35 -4.26 -3.79
C TYR A 48 -1.84 -4.60 -3.61
N VAL A 49 -2.27 -4.98 -2.40
CA VAL A 49 -3.67 -5.34 -2.15
C VAL A 49 -4.61 -4.14 -2.25
N PRO A 50 -4.36 -3.00 -1.59
CA PRO A 50 -5.18 -1.80 -1.78
C PRO A 50 -5.21 -1.33 -3.24
N GLU A 51 -4.08 -1.37 -3.93
CA GLU A 51 -3.97 -0.99 -5.35
C GLU A 51 -4.88 -1.86 -6.23
N TYR A 52 -4.82 -3.18 -6.05
CA TYR A 52 -5.71 -4.09 -6.76
C TYR A 52 -7.20 -3.84 -6.45
N LEU A 53 -7.56 -3.60 -5.18
CA LEU A 53 -8.95 -3.31 -4.81
C LEU A 53 -9.46 -1.99 -5.40
N VAL A 54 -8.58 -1.01 -5.60
CA VAL A 54 -8.91 0.24 -6.29
C VAL A 54 -9.06 0.03 -7.79
N ASP A 55 -8.14 -0.73 -8.41
CA ASP A 55 -8.19 -1.06 -9.83
C ASP A 55 -9.46 -1.85 -10.21
N GLU A 56 -9.89 -2.77 -9.35
CA GLU A 56 -11.16 -3.51 -9.50
C GLU A 56 -12.41 -2.66 -9.15
N SER A 57 -12.23 -1.37 -8.82
CA SER A 57 -13.30 -0.45 -8.40
C SER A 57 -14.08 -0.91 -7.16
N ILE A 58 -13.46 -1.77 -6.33
CA ILE A 58 -14.00 -2.24 -5.04
C ILE A 58 -13.86 -1.14 -3.99
N LEU A 59 -12.76 -0.37 -4.05
CA LEU A 59 -12.49 0.76 -3.16
C LEU A 59 -12.24 2.04 -3.95
N PRO A 60 -12.54 3.22 -3.36
CA PRO A 60 -12.23 4.50 -3.99
C PRO A 60 -10.71 4.74 -4.03
N SER A 61 -10.24 5.44 -5.06
CA SER A 61 -8.80 5.75 -5.23
C SER A 61 -8.18 6.58 -4.09
N THR A 62 -9.00 7.20 -3.25
CA THR A 62 -8.59 7.90 -2.02
C THR A 62 -7.86 7.00 -1.02
N VAL A 63 -8.01 5.66 -1.13
CA VAL A 63 -7.26 4.68 -0.33
C VAL A 63 -5.77 4.69 -0.65
N LEU A 64 -5.38 4.98 -1.90
CA LEU A 64 -3.98 5.00 -2.30
C LEU A 64 -3.28 6.27 -1.81
N GLU A 65 -4.01 7.37 -1.65
CA GLU A 65 -3.46 8.63 -1.17
C GLU A 65 -2.95 8.54 0.28
N THR A 66 -3.57 7.71 1.13
CA THR A 66 -3.10 7.47 2.51
C THR A 66 -1.94 6.48 2.59
N ALA A 67 -1.91 5.48 1.71
CA ALA A 67 -0.83 4.48 1.63
C ALA A 67 0.49 5.03 1.05
N ILE A 68 0.43 6.13 0.30
CA ILE A 68 1.58 6.88 -0.22
C ILE A 68 2.01 7.95 0.79
N THR A 69 1.97 7.65 2.09
CA THR A 69 2.96 8.24 3.01
C THR A 69 4.25 7.43 2.86
N VAL A 70 4.89 7.58 1.70
CA VAL A 70 6.30 7.24 1.55
C VAL A 70 6.99 7.92 2.73
N PRO A 71 7.76 7.22 3.58
CA PRO A 71 8.68 7.93 4.43
C PRO A 71 9.57 8.71 3.48
N THR A 72 9.37 10.02 3.41
CA THR A 72 10.25 10.97 2.74
C THR A 72 11.55 11.06 3.52
N ASP A 73 12.17 9.93 3.83
CA ASP A 73 13.51 9.82 4.38
C ASP A 73 14.58 9.80 3.27
N ASN A 74 14.17 10.14 2.04
CA ASN A 74 15.10 10.55 0.99
C ASN A 74 15.56 12.02 1.15
N SER A 75 15.39 12.63 2.32
CA SER A 75 16.02 13.92 2.67
C SER A 75 17.52 13.93 2.32
N PHE A 76 18.21 12.81 2.53
CA PHE A 76 19.61 12.65 2.15
C PHE A 76 19.86 12.61 0.64
N GLU A 77 19.04 11.89 -0.14
CA GLU A 77 19.22 11.84 -1.60
C GLU A 77 18.84 13.17 -2.26
N LEU A 78 17.80 13.85 -1.77
CA LEU A 78 17.43 15.21 -2.21
C LEU A 78 18.57 16.20 -1.94
N LYS A 79 19.10 16.25 -0.72
CA LYS A 79 20.22 17.14 -0.36
C LYS A 79 21.49 16.79 -1.13
N ARG A 80 21.74 15.50 -1.40
CA ARG A 80 22.88 15.05 -2.22
C ARG A 80 22.72 15.48 -3.68
N LEU A 81 21.51 15.43 -4.24
CA LEU A 81 21.20 15.91 -5.59
C LEU A 81 21.35 17.42 -5.70
N GLU A 82 20.84 18.20 -4.74
CA GLU A 82 21.03 19.65 -4.67
C GLU A 82 22.52 20.01 -4.66
N MET A 83 23.31 19.36 -3.79
CA MET A 83 24.74 19.65 -3.64
C MET A 83 25.55 19.32 -4.92
N LYS A 84 25.11 18.32 -5.70
CA LYS A 84 25.70 17.99 -7.01
C LYS A 84 25.33 19.01 -8.09
N LEU A 85 24.12 19.57 -8.03
CA LEU A 85 23.65 20.56 -8.99
C LEU A 85 24.38 21.90 -8.80
N THR A 86 24.58 22.33 -7.55
CA THR A 86 25.30 23.58 -7.24
C THR A 86 26.74 23.53 -7.73
N ARG A 87 27.43 22.39 -7.59
CA ARG A 87 28.83 22.22 -8.05
C ARG A 87 29.02 22.17 -9.57
N ARG A 88 27.95 22.08 -10.36
CA ARG A 88 28.02 22.10 -11.83
C ARG A 88 27.78 23.50 -12.42
N LEU A 89 27.39 24.45 -11.58
CA LEU A 89 27.07 25.83 -11.99
C LEU A 89 28.15 26.84 -11.58
N ASP A 90 29.21 26.39 -10.92
CA ASP A 90 30.48 27.10 -10.70
C ASP A 90 31.55 26.58 -11.69
#